data_AF-A0A957TGB5-F1
#
_entry.id   AF-A0A957TGB5-F1
#
_cell.length_a   1.000
_cell.length_b   1.000
_cell.length_c   1.000
_cell.angle_alpha   90.00
_cell.angle_beta   90.00
_cell.angle_gamma   90.00
#
_symmetry.space_group_name_H-M   'P 1'
#
loop_
_entity.id
_entity.type
_entity.pdbx_description
1 polymer ?
#
loop_
_entity_poly.entity_id
_entity_poly.type
_entity_poly.pdbx_seq_one_letter_code
_entity_poly.pdbx_strand_id
1 'polypeptide(L)'
;MNLIDRYVAEVGKHLLLIKGRKDIEKELRSTLEDMLEERAKEKGMPADESMQMELLEEYGAPQKVAETYNPYPYLIGPRIFPFFMTILKIVVAAVTLGLSIATFVEIVNLSPITTMDVLSAIGHGILNIISASIAAFGNLALVFALIERFAPAAEFKMDEDKVWHPAELLKEPEPNKVKIWEPIVAIVFTFIAISIINFNPQLISLYYLDGNTWHTVPILSDAFFRWLPLMNVAWVVEIIRNGMLLRTGEETLSTRLTS
;
A
#
# COMPACT_ATOMS: atom_id res chain seq x y z
N MET A 1 32.42 -14.32 -19.16
CA MET A 1 31.78 -14.16 -17.84
C MET A 1 32.46 -15.13 -16.90
N ASN A 2 33.17 -14.57 -15.93
CA ASN A 2 33.83 -15.26 -14.82
C ASN A 2 32.76 -15.84 -13.86
N LEU A 3 33.11 -16.79 -12.99
CA LEU A 3 32.19 -17.38 -12.00
C LEU A 3 31.61 -16.30 -11.06
N ILE A 4 32.41 -15.29 -10.70
CA ILE A 4 31.96 -14.13 -9.91
C ILE A 4 30.86 -13.35 -10.65
N ASP A 5 30.98 -13.15 -11.96
CA ASP A 5 29.93 -12.47 -12.76
C ASP A 5 28.60 -13.20 -12.64
N ARG A 6 28.65 -14.54 -12.69
CA ARG A 6 27.46 -15.38 -12.60
C ARG A 6 26.87 -15.33 -11.19
N TYR A 7 27.71 -15.42 -10.16
CA TYR A 7 27.29 -15.32 -8.78
C TYR A 7 26.61 -13.98 -8.48
N VAL A 8 27.23 -12.87 -8.86
CA VAL A 8 26.65 -11.52 -8.69
C VAL A 8 25.34 -11.38 -9.46
N ALA A 9 25.25 -11.94 -10.67
CA ALA A 9 24.01 -11.93 -11.43
C ALA A 9 22.90 -12.76 -10.75
N GLU A 10 23.23 -13.90 -10.13
CA GLU A 10 22.28 -14.68 -9.32
C GLU A 10 21.82 -13.91 -8.08
N VAL A 11 22.73 -13.27 -7.33
CA VAL A 11 22.38 -12.38 -6.21
C VAL A 11 21.44 -11.28 -6.69
N GLY A 12 21.75 -10.65 -7.81
CA GLY A 12 20.94 -9.62 -8.45
C GLY A 12 19.51 -10.05 -8.78
N LYS A 13 19.29 -11.32 -9.18
CA LYS A 13 17.94 -11.85 -9.42
C LYS A 13 17.07 -11.86 -8.15
N HIS A 14 17.68 -12.00 -6.98
CA HIS A 14 16.97 -11.92 -5.70
C HIS A 14 16.72 -10.47 -5.24
N LEU A 15 17.37 -9.48 -5.87
CA LEU A 15 17.28 -8.05 -5.55
C LEU A 15 16.42 -7.25 -6.56
N LEU A 16 15.58 -7.90 -7.36
CA LEU A 16 14.81 -7.28 -8.46
C LEU A 16 13.97 -6.07 -8.06
N LEU A 17 13.54 -6.02 -6.80
CA LEU A 17 12.57 -5.05 -6.30
C LEU A 17 13.20 -3.89 -5.52
N ILE A 18 14.52 -3.88 -5.37
CA ILE A 18 15.26 -2.91 -4.56
C ILE A 18 15.80 -1.79 -5.45
N LYS A 19 15.69 -0.55 -4.97
CA LYS A 19 16.33 0.60 -5.60
C LYS A 19 17.84 0.51 -5.39
N GLY A 20 18.61 0.78 -6.44
CA GLY A 20 20.08 0.69 -6.37
C GLY A 20 20.64 -0.72 -6.56
N ARG A 21 19.84 -1.68 -7.04
CA ARG A 21 20.30 -3.05 -7.36
C ARG A 21 21.63 -3.07 -8.15
N LYS A 22 21.77 -2.22 -9.17
CA LYS A 22 22.99 -2.16 -10.00
C LYS A 22 24.21 -1.70 -9.20
N ASP A 23 24.00 -0.80 -8.25
CA ASP A 23 25.07 -0.31 -7.39
C ASP A 23 25.48 -1.41 -6.41
N ILE A 24 24.51 -2.14 -5.85
CA ILE A 24 24.76 -3.32 -4.99
C ILE A 24 25.52 -4.40 -5.78
N GLU A 25 25.11 -4.73 -7.00
CA GLU A 25 25.81 -5.70 -7.86
C GLU A 25 27.26 -5.26 -8.14
N LYS A 26 27.47 -3.97 -8.38
CA LYS A 26 28.81 -3.40 -8.63
C LYS A 26 29.69 -3.45 -7.38
N GLU A 27 29.15 -3.06 -6.23
CA GLU A 27 29.83 -3.09 -4.93
C GLU A 27 30.19 -4.52 -4.53
N LEU A 28 29.25 -5.46 -4.65
CA LEU A 28 29.47 -6.87 -4.36
C LEU A 28 30.53 -7.47 -5.27
N ARG A 29 30.48 -7.16 -6.58
CA ARG A 29 31.51 -7.58 -7.53
C ARG A 29 32.90 -7.08 -7.12
N SER A 30 33.03 -5.78 -6.86
CA SER A 30 34.31 -5.18 -6.45
C SER A 30 34.85 -5.86 -5.20
N THR A 31 33.99 -6.08 -4.20
CA THR A 31 34.36 -6.74 -2.94
C THR A 31 34.87 -8.16 -3.18
N LEU A 32 34.18 -8.96 -4.01
CA LEU A 32 34.60 -10.33 -4.32
C LEU A 32 35.88 -10.38 -5.15
N GLU A 33 36.08 -9.43 -6.06
CA GLU A 33 37.32 -9.31 -6.85
C GLU A 33 38.51 -8.94 -5.96
N ASP A 34 38.34 -8.00 -5.03
CA ASP A 34 39.37 -7.58 -4.07
C ASP A 34 39.77 -8.76 -3.15
N MET A 35 38.79 -9.50 -2.62
CA MET A 35 39.04 -10.70 -1.79
C MET A 35 39.77 -11.80 -2.56
N LEU A 36 39.45 -11.98 -3.85
CA LEU A 36 40.10 -12.96 -4.71
C LEU A 36 41.56 -12.57 -4.99
N GLU A 37 41.83 -11.28 -5.24
CA GLU A 37 43.19 -10.77 -5.47
C GLU A 37 44.07 -10.93 -4.23
N GLU A 38 43.52 -10.68 -3.04
CA GLU A 38 44.22 -10.88 -1.77
C GLU A 38 44.62 -12.35 -1.57
N ARG A 39 43.70 -13.30 -1.79
CA ARG A 39 43.99 -14.75 -1.70
C ARG A 39 45.03 -15.20 -2.72
N ALA A 40 44.97 -14.66 -3.94
CA ALA A 40 45.96 -14.95 -4.98
C ALA A 40 47.37 -14.48 -4.57
N LYS A 41 47.47 -13.29 -3.96
CA LYS A 41 48.74 -12.77 -3.41
C LYS A 41 49.27 -13.64 -2.27
N GLU A 42 48.41 -14.04 -1.34
CA GLU A 42 48.80 -14.89 -0.20
C GLU A 42 49.31 -16.27 -0.63
N LYS A 43 48.63 -16.92 -1.59
CA LYS A 43 49.05 -18.22 -2.13
C LYS A 43 50.19 -18.10 -3.16
N GLY A 44 50.57 -16.88 -3.58
CA GLY A 44 51.62 -16.64 -4.56
C GLY A 44 51.31 -17.21 -5.95
N MET A 45 50.04 -17.42 -6.27
CA MET A 45 49.56 -18.05 -7.49
C MET A 45 48.47 -17.17 -8.14
N PRO A 46 48.35 -17.16 -9.48
CA PRO A 46 47.25 -16.46 -10.14
C PRO A 46 45.90 -17.01 -9.68
N ALA A 47 44.90 -16.13 -9.60
CA ALA A 47 43.53 -16.53 -9.25
C ALA A 47 42.99 -17.57 -10.23
N ASP A 48 42.74 -18.77 -9.74
CA ASP A 48 42.21 -19.88 -10.53
C ASP A 48 40.71 -20.10 -10.23
N GLU A 49 40.10 -21.02 -10.98
CA GLU A 49 38.67 -21.31 -10.82
C GLU A 49 38.36 -22.01 -9.49
N SER A 50 39.33 -22.78 -8.94
CA SER A 50 39.17 -23.46 -7.66
C SER A 50 39.10 -22.48 -6.48
N MET A 51 39.96 -21.45 -6.49
CA MET A 51 39.96 -20.38 -5.51
C MET A 51 38.68 -19.55 -5.57
N GLN A 52 38.11 -19.34 -6.76
CA GLN A 52 36.80 -18.69 -6.91
C GLN A 52 35.69 -19.52 -6.30
N MET A 53 35.66 -20.84 -6.53
CA MET A 53 34.65 -21.72 -5.94
C MET A 53 34.74 -21.71 -4.41
N GLU A 54 35.95 -21.87 -3.86
CA GLU A 54 36.21 -21.84 -2.41
C GLU A 54 35.77 -20.51 -1.78
N LEU A 55 36.08 -19.38 -2.42
CA LEU A 55 35.65 -18.05 -1.98
C LEU A 55 34.11 -17.93 -1.96
N LEU A 56 33.44 -18.33 -3.03
CA LEU A 56 31.98 -18.20 -3.15
C LEU A 56 31.23 -19.16 -2.22
N GLU A 57 31.79 -20.34 -1.94
CA GLU A 57 31.24 -21.28 -0.96
C GLU A 57 31.29 -20.71 0.46
N GLU A 58 32.40 -20.06 0.82
CA GLU A 58 32.55 -19.37 2.10
C GLU A 58 31.66 -18.14 2.22
N TYR A 59 31.54 -17.35 1.14
CA TYR A 59 30.66 -16.18 1.09
C TYR A 59 29.18 -16.56 1.21
N GLY A 60 28.82 -17.75 0.74
CA GLY A 60 27.52 -18.39 0.97
C GLY A 60 26.54 -18.28 -0.19
N ALA A 61 25.34 -18.81 0.03
CA ALA A 61 24.32 -18.90 -1.00
C ALA A 61 23.85 -17.50 -1.48
N PRO A 62 23.68 -17.29 -2.80
CA PRO A 62 23.27 -15.98 -3.36
C PRO A 62 22.03 -15.36 -2.70
N GLN A 63 21.06 -16.20 -2.32
CA GLN A 63 19.85 -15.76 -1.65
C GLN A 63 20.12 -15.16 -0.25
N LYS A 64 21.00 -15.79 0.55
CA LYS A 64 21.34 -15.29 1.89
C LYS A 64 22.08 -13.95 1.83
N VAL A 65 22.96 -13.80 0.84
CA VAL A 65 23.64 -12.53 0.59
C VAL A 65 22.64 -11.46 0.19
N ALA A 66 21.71 -11.77 -0.70
CA ALA A 66 20.65 -10.84 -1.10
C ALA A 66 19.78 -10.38 0.09
N GLU A 67 19.46 -11.27 1.03
CA GLU A 67 18.70 -10.94 2.25
C GLU A 67 19.42 -9.92 3.15
N THR A 68 20.76 -9.87 3.11
CA THR A 68 21.54 -8.88 3.88
C THR A 68 21.36 -7.46 3.33
N TYR A 69 21.15 -7.34 2.02
CA TYR A 69 20.83 -6.07 1.36
C TYR A 69 19.34 -5.72 1.40
N ASN A 70 18.48 -6.66 1.79
CA ASN A 70 17.02 -6.47 1.91
C ASN A 70 16.44 -7.20 3.10
N PRO A 71 16.71 -6.72 4.32
CA PRO A 71 16.32 -7.42 5.53
C PRO A 71 14.78 -7.56 5.68
N TYR A 72 13.98 -6.76 4.96
CA TYR A 72 12.55 -6.62 5.18
C TYR A 72 11.71 -6.53 3.88
N PRO A 73 11.50 -7.63 3.15
CA PRO A 73 10.68 -7.65 1.94
C PRO A 73 9.17 -7.68 2.27
N TYR A 74 8.68 -6.74 3.07
CA TYR A 74 7.27 -6.68 3.44
C TYR A 74 6.40 -6.09 2.32
N LEU A 75 5.19 -6.62 2.15
CA LEU A 75 4.18 -6.00 1.29
C LEU A 75 3.68 -4.68 1.87
N ILE A 76 3.52 -4.65 3.20
CA ILE A 76 3.15 -3.48 3.99
C ILE A 76 4.13 -3.44 5.16
N GLY A 77 5.02 -2.45 5.20
CA GLY A 77 6.09 -2.38 6.19
C GLY A 77 5.56 -2.10 7.61
N PRO A 78 6.33 -2.48 8.65
CA PRO A 78 5.92 -2.31 10.06
C PRO A 78 5.57 -0.86 10.41
N ARG A 79 6.15 0.11 9.70
CA ARG A 79 5.87 1.53 9.89
C ARG A 79 4.43 1.91 9.54
N ILE A 80 3.92 1.52 8.37
CA ILE A 80 2.57 1.92 7.93
C ILE A 80 1.50 0.90 8.33
N PHE A 81 1.91 -0.26 8.85
CA PHE A 81 1.02 -1.35 9.24
C PHE A 81 -0.01 -0.98 10.34
N PRO A 82 0.34 -0.25 11.42
CA PRO A 82 -0.66 0.20 12.41
C PRO A 82 -1.73 1.09 11.78
N PHE A 83 -1.34 1.92 10.83
CA PHE A 83 -2.25 2.80 10.11
C PHE A 83 -3.16 2.03 9.15
N PHE A 84 -2.60 1.07 8.41
CA PHE A 84 -3.35 0.10 7.61
C PHE A 84 -4.42 -0.59 8.45
N MET A 85 -4.06 -1.13 9.62
CA MET A 85 -5.00 -1.82 10.51
C MET A 85 -6.11 -0.91 11.04
N THR A 86 -5.80 0.35 11.32
CA THR A 86 -6.78 1.33 11.80
C THR A 86 -7.83 1.60 10.71
N ILE A 87 -7.37 1.88 9.49
CA ILE A 87 -8.26 2.12 8.36
C ILE A 87 -9.05 0.87 8.00
N LEU A 88 -8.42 -0.30 7.97
CA LEU A 88 -9.08 -1.56 7.67
C LEU A 88 -10.25 -1.81 8.61
N LYS A 89 -10.07 -1.59 9.92
CA LYS A 89 -11.15 -1.72 10.92
C LYS A 89 -12.32 -0.78 10.63
N ILE A 90 -12.03 0.49 10.31
CA ILE A 90 -13.06 1.49 9.98
C ILE A 90 -13.82 1.06 8.73
N VAL A 91 -13.11 0.67 7.67
CA VAL A 91 -13.72 0.26 6.38
C VAL A 91 -14.58 -0.98 6.55
N VAL A 92 -14.07 -2.03 7.21
CA VAL A 92 -14.84 -3.27 7.45
C VAL A 92 -16.06 -3.00 8.33
N ALA A 93 -15.93 -2.15 9.36
CA ALA A 93 -17.07 -1.77 10.20
C ALA A 93 -18.14 -1.01 9.39
N ALA A 94 -17.73 -0.04 8.56
CA ALA A 94 -18.64 0.72 7.72
C ALA A 94 -19.36 -0.15 6.67
N VAL A 95 -18.61 -1.03 5.98
CA VAL A 95 -19.16 -1.99 5.01
C VAL A 95 -20.17 -2.94 5.67
N THR A 96 -19.80 -3.50 6.82
CA THR A 96 -20.67 -4.40 7.57
C THR A 96 -21.95 -3.70 7.99
N LEU A 97 -21.85 -2.50 8.56
CA LEU A 97 -23.01 -1.71 9.00
C LEU A 97 -23.93 -1.37 7.82
N GLY A 98 -23.37 -0.84 6.73
CA GLY A 98 -24.15 -0.44 5.56
C GLY A 98 -24.89 -1.61 4.91
N LEU A 99 -24.21 -2.74 4.71
CA LEU A 99 -24.84 -3.93 4.12
C LEU A 99 -25.81 -4.62 5.09
N SER A 100 -25.60 -4.54 6.41
CA SER A 100 -26.58 -5.02 7.38
C SER A 100 -27.87 -4.22 7.31
N ILE A 101 -27.78 -2.88 7.22
CA ILE A 101 -28.94 -2.01 7.03
C ILE A 101 -29.64 -2.33 5.71
N ALA A 102 -28.90 -2.51 4.62
CA ALA A 102 -29.47 -2.85 3.31
C ALA A 102 -30.22 -4.19 3.35
N THR A 103 -29.62 -5.22 3.97
CA THR A 103 -30.27 -6.54 4.16
C THR A 103 -31.52 -6.41 5.04
N PHE A 104 -31.46 -5.59 6.10
CA PHE A 104 -32.62 -5.34 6.94
C PHE A 104 -33.77 -4.69 6.17
N VAL A 105 -33.46 -3.67 5.36
CA VAL A 105 -34.43 -3.01 4.48
C VAL A 105 -35.01 -4.03 3.48
N GLU A 106 -34.19 -4.88 2.87
CA GLU A 106 -34.67 -5.94 1.98
C GLU A 106 -35.70 -6.86 2.67
N ILE A 107 -35.37 -7.34 3.89
CA ILE A 107 -36.24 -8.24 4.65
C ILE A 107 -37.60 -7.60 4.98
N VAL A 108 -37.62 -6.34 5.42
CA VAL A 108 -38.87 -5.66 5.80
C VAL A 108 -39.76 -5.32 4.59
N ASN A 109 -39.23 -5.35 3.36
CA ASN A 109 -40.00 -5.15 2.13
C ASN A 109 -40.49 -6.45 1.49
N LEU A 110 -40.11 -7.61 2.02
CA LEU A 110 -40.69 -8.87 1.58
C LEU A 110 -42.19 -8.85 1.89
N SER A 111 -43.04 -9.07 0.88
CA SER A 111 -44.48 -9.16 1.06
C SER A 111 -45.11 -9.98 -0.07
N PRO A 112 -45.75 -11.13 0.23
CA PRO A 112 -45.90 -11.74 1.56
C PRO A 112 -44.56 -12.28 2.10
N ILE A 113 -44.36 -12.22 3.42
CA ILE A 113 -43.16 -12.77 4.07
C ILE A 113 -43.31 -14.27 4.22
N THR A 114 -42.39 -15.05 3.62
CA THR A 114 -42.20 -16.46 3.97
C THR A 114 -40.90 -16.67 4.76
N THR A 115 -40.87 -17.70 5.61
CA THR A 115 -39.66 -18.05 6.38
C THR A 115 -38.46 -18.35 5.48
N MET A 116 -38.71 -18.92 4.30
CA MET A 116 -37.65 -19.27 3.35
C MET A 116 -37.04 -18.02 2.71
N ASP A 117 -37.85 -17.00 2.42
CA ASP A 117 -37.37 -15.73 1.86
C ASP A 117 -36.51 -14.97 2.87
N VAL A 118 -36.93 -14.92 4.15
CA VAL A 118 -36.14 -14.31 5.22
C VAL A 118 -34.81 -15.03 5.40
N LEU A 119 -34.81 -16.36 5.42
CA LEU A 119 -33.58 -17.14 5.55
C LEU A 119 -32.64 -16.93 4.36
N SER A 120 -33.19 -16.86 3.15
CA SER A 120 -32.44 -16.56 1.93
C SER A 120 -31.82 -15.17 1.97
N ALA A 121 -32.59 -14.15 2.33
CA ALA A 121 -32.12 -12.76 2.43
C ALA A 121 -30.99 -12.61 3.47
N ILE A 122 -31.10 -13.24 4.64
CA ILE A 122 -30.03 -13.27 5.64
C ILE A 122 -28.79 -13.99 5.08
N GLY A 123 -28.97 -15.13 4.43
CA GLY A 123 -27.87 -15.90 3.82
C GLY A 123 -27.12 -15.08 2.77
N HIS A 124 -27.85 -14.43 1.86
CA HIS A 124 -27.29 -13.53 0.86
C HIS A 124 -26.62 -12.31 1.49
N GLY A 125 -27.23 -11.69 2.50
CA GLY A 125 -26.66 -10.55 3.23
C GLY A 125 -25.31 -10.88 3.86
N ILE A 126 -25.21 -12.04 4.53
CA ILE A 126 -23.95 -12.51 5.14
C ILE A 126 -22.88 -12.74 4.06
N LEU A 127 -23.23 -13.44 2.98
CA LEU A 127 -22.29 -13.70 1.87
C LEU A 127 -21.83 -12.40 1.20
N ASN A 128 -22.72 -11.41 1.08
CA ASN A 128 -22.41 -10.09 0.56
C ASN A 128 -21.44 -9.33 1.47
N ILE A 129 -21.67 -9.34 2.79
CA ILE A 129 -20.76 -8.72 3.78
C ILE A 129 -19.36 -9.35 3.71
N ILE A 130 -19.27 -10.68 3.66
CA ILE A 130 -17.99 -11.39 3.56
C ILE A 130 -17.28 -11.01 2.26
N SER A 131 -17.99 -11.08 1.13
CA SER A 131 -17.42 -10.77 -0.19
C SER A 131 -16.94 -9.32 -0.29
N ALA A 132 -17.76 -8.38 0.19
CA ALA A 132 -17.42 -6.96 0.22
C ALA A 132 -16.23 -6.67 1.14
N SER A 133 -16.13 -7.35 2.29
CA SER A 133 -15.01 -7.21 3.22
C SER A 133 -13.71 -7.73 2.63
N ILE A 134 -13.73 -8.87 1.94
CA ILE A 134 -12.57 -9.42 1.21
C ILE A 134 -12.13 -8.46 0.11
N ALA A 135 -13.06 -7.93 -0.68
CA ALA A 135 -12.77 -6.96 -1.72
C ALA A 135 -12.18 -5.66 -1.15
N ALA A 136 -12.76 -5.15 -0.05
CA ALA A 136 -12.27 -3.96 0.63
C ALA A 136 -10.85 -4.16 1.19
N PHE A 137 -10.59 -5.30 1.84
CA PHE A 137 -9.26 -5.68 2.30
C PHE A 137 -8.25 -5.74 1.15
N GLY A 138 -8.58 -6.43 0.05
CA GLY A 138 -7.69 -6.56 -1.10
C GLY A 138 -7.35 -5.22 -1.75
N ASN A 139 -8.34 -4.36 -1.95
CA ASN A 139 -8.13 -3.01 -2.48
C ASN A 139 -7.28 -2.16 -1.53
N LEU A 140 -7.57 -2.20 -0.23
CA LEU A 140 -6.82 -1.43 0.75
C LEU A 140 -5.37 -1.91 0.86
N ALA A 141 -5.16 -3.22 0.88
CA ALA A 141 -3.83 -3.82 0.89
C ALA A 141 -3.04 -3.44 -0.36
N LEU A 142 -3.68 -3.40 -1.54
CA LEU A 142 -3.07 -2.97 -2.78
C LEU A 142 -2.64 -1.50 -2.71
N VAL A 143 -3.50 -0.59 -2.22
CA VAL A 143 -3.14 0.82 -2.03
C VAL A 143 -1.95 0.97 -1.09
N PHE A 144 -1.97 0.31 0.07
CA PHE A 144 -0.87 0.37 1.03
C PHE A 144 0.43 -0.26 0.49
N ALA A 145 0.33 -1.34 -0.30
CA ALA A 145 1.48 -1.93 -0.97
C ALA A 145 2.10 -1.00 -2.01
N LEU A 146 1.28 -0.27 -2.76
CA LEU A 146 1.76 0.76 -3.69
C LEU A 146 2.43 1.90 -2.93
N ILE A 147 1.85 2.35 -1.82
CA ILE A 147 2.46 3.37 -0.96
C ILE A 147 3.82 2.89 -0.43
N GLU A 148 3.89 1.70 0.18
CA GLU A 148 5.15 1.12 0.68
C GLU A 148 6.22 1.03 -0.42
N ARG A 149 5.81 0.66 -1.64
CA ARG A 149 6.74 0.48 -2.76
C ARG A 149 7.27 1.80 -3.33
N PHE A 150 6.42 2.81 -3.44
CA PHE A 150 6.73 4.03 -4.17
C PHE A 150 7.12 5.21 -3.26
N ALA A 151 6.69 5.20 -2.00
CA ALA A 151 7.10 6.19 -1.02
C ALA A 151 8.58 5.96 -0.60
N PRO A 152 9.41 7.02 -0.53
CA PRO A 152 10.80 6.91 -0.11
C PRO A 152 10.91 6.62 1.39
N ALA A 153 11.64 5.56 1.73
CA ALA A 153 11.94 5.14 3.09
C ALA A 153 12.66 6.20 3.96
N ALA A 154 13.21 7.27 3.36
CA ALA A 154 14.01 8.29 4.07
C ALA A 154 13.16 9.30 4.87
N GLU A 155 11.96 9.63 4.41
CA GLU A 155 10.98 10.49 5.13
C GLU A 155 9.94 9.63 5.88
N PHE A 156 9.99 8.35 5.54
CA PHE A 156 9.73 7.12 6.23
C PHE A 156 10.11 6.97 7.74
N LYS A 157 10.57 7.99 8.50
CA LYS A 157 10.85 7.83 9.95
C LYS A 157 9.66 8.28 10.80
N MET A 158 8.95 7.34 11.44
CA MET A 158 8.12 7.73 12.57
C MET A 158 9.16 8.10 13.62
N ASP A 159 8.93 9.13 14.43
CA ASP A 159 9.94 9.67 15.37
C ASP A 159 10.44 8.64 16.41
N GLU A 160 10.13 7.34 16.27
CA GLU A 160 10.65 6.20 17.04
C GLU A 160 12.18 6.10 17.06
N ASP A 161 12.87 6.46 15.96
CA ASP A 161 14.35 6.42 15.88
C ASP A 161 15.03 7.75 16.23
N LYS A 162 14.28 8.82 16.50
CA LYS A 162 14.89 10.06 16.99
C LYS A 162 15.16 9.92 18.47
N VAL A 163 16.41 10.16 18.85
CA VAL A 163 16.75 10.40 20.26
C VAL A 163 15.99 11.64 20.70
N TRP A 164 14.86 11.42 21.37
CA TRP A 164 13.98 12.48 21.81
C TRP A 164 14.74 13.39 22.79
N HIS A 165 14.77 14.69 22.51
CA HIS A 165 15.37 15.69 23.38
C HIS A 165 14.28 16.67 23.87
N PRO A 166 14.19 16.97 25.18
CA PRO A 166 13.18 17.88 25.72
C PRO A 166 13.17 19.28 25.08
N ALA A 167 14.32 19.74 24.56
CA ALA A 167 14.46 21.02 23.88
C ALA A 167 13.68 21.09 22.55
N GLU A 168 13.27 19.95 21.97
CA GLU A 168 12.43 19.93 20.77
C GLU A 168 11.02 20.47 21.03
N LEU A 169 10.54 20.43 22.29
CA LEU A 169 9.25 21.04 22.68
C LEU A 169 9.25 22.57 22.57
N LEU A 170 10.44 23.18 22.51
CA LEU A 170 10.61 24.63 22.39
C LEU A 170 10.71 25.09 20.94
N LYS A 171 10.88 24.16 19.98
CA LYS A 171 10.92 24.50 18.55
C LYS A 171 9.50 24.67 18.04
N GLU A 172 9.21 25.81 17.43
CA GLU A 172 7.97 25.99 16.71
C GLU A 172 7.89 25.00 15.53
N PRO A 173 6.71 24.41 15.25
CA PRO A 173 6.55 23.51 14.10
C PRO A 173 6.95 24.22 12.81
N GLU A 174 7.78 23.58 11.98
CA GLU A 174 8.15 24.15 10.68
C GLU A 174 6.91 24.28 9.79
N PRO A 175 6.64 25.47 9.21
CA PRO A 175 5.36 25.76 8.56
C PRO A 175 5.08 24.96 7.28
N ASN A 176 6.10 24.36 6.65
CA ASN A 176 5.96 23.65 5.37
C ASN A 176 6.06 22.12 5.48
N LYS A 177 6.14 21.56 6.69
CA LYS A 177 6.25 20.11 6.88
C LYS A 177 4.88 19.45 6.83
N VAL A 178 4.64 18.66 5.78
CA VAL A 178 3.37 17.93 5.63
C VAL A 178 3.35 16.74 6.58
N LYS A 179 2.25 16.58 7.33
CA LYS A 179 2.11 15.39 8.19
C LYS A 179 1.81 14.19 7.32
N ILE A 180 2.60 13.14 7.46
CA ILE A 180 2.59 11.97 6.57
C ILE A 180 1.23 11.25 6.54
N TRP A 181 0.46 11.32 7.62
CA TRP A 181 -0.88 10.74 7.66
C TRP A 181 -1.89 11.51 6.81
N GLU A 182 -1.71 12.81 6.58
CA GLU A 182 -2.66 13.65 5.83
C GLU A 182 -2.80 13.20 4.38
N PRO A 183 -1.71 13.02 3.58
CA PRO A 183 -1.84 12.49 2.23
C PRO A 183 -2.33 11.05 2.18
N ILE A 184 -2.01 10.20 3.18
CA ILE A 184 -2.50 8.81 3.20
C ILE A 184 -4.01 8.79 3.44
N VAL A 185 -4.52 9.58 4.40
CA VAL A 185 -5.97 9.75 4.62
C VAL A 185 -6.62 10.23 3.34
N ALA A 186 -6.08 11.27 2.70
CA ALA A 186 -6.63 11.79 1.45
C ALA A 186 -6.70 10.69 0.36
N ILE A 187 -5.60 9.99 0.09
CA ILE A 187 -5.57 8.90 -0.91
C ILE A 187 -6.63 7.84 -0.59
N VAL A 188 -6.71 7.39 0.67
CA VAL A 188 -7.62 6.32 1.05
C VAL A 188 -9.07 6.76 0.94
N PHE A 189 -9.44 7.93 1.48
CA PHE A 189 -10.81 8.42 1.42
C PHE A 189 -11.24 8.77 -0.01
N THR A 190 -10.36 9.36 -0.81
CA THR A 190 -10.61 9.62 -2.23
C THR A 190 -10.81 8.31 -2.98
N PHE A 191 -9.99 7.28 -2.72
CA PHE A 191 -10.17 5.96 -3.33
C PHE A 191 -11.50 5.29 -2.91
N ILE A 192 -11.85 5.37 -1.62
CA ILE A 192 -13.15 4.88 -1.12
C ILE A 192 -14.30 5.62 -1.81
N ALA A 193 -14.22 6.95 -1.93
CA ALA A 193 -15.23 7.77 -2.60
C ALA A 193 -15.39 7.38 -4.07
N ILE A 194 -14.29 7.23 -4.83
CA ILE A 194 -14.32 6.73 -6.21
C ILE A 194 -15.03 5.37 -6.25
N SER A 195 -14.65 4.44 -5.37
CA SER A 195 -15.20 3.08 -5.35
C SER A 195 -16.71 3.05 -5.07
N ILE A 196 -17.16 3.80 -4.05
CA ILE A 196 -18.58 3.87 -3.70
C ILE A 196 -19.36 4.53 -4.82
N ILE A 197 -18.93 5.69 -5.33
CA ILE A 197 -19.72 6.47 -6.29
C ILE A 197 -19.80 5.79 -7.66
N ASN A 198 -18.72 5.13 -8.11
CA ASN A 198 -18.70 4.49 -9.43
C ASN A 198 -19.35 3.10 -9.45
N PHE A 199 -19.16 2.30 -8.40
CA PHE A 199 -19.58 0.90 -8.41
C PHE A 199 -20.77 0.61 -7.49
N ASN A 200 -20.98 1.43 -6.46
CA ASN A 200 -22.04 1.23 -5.48
C ASN A 200 -22.85 2.51 -5.19
N PRO A 201 -23.29 3.27 -6.20
CA PRO A 201 -24.01 4.53 -6.00
C PRO A 201 -25.29 4.37 -5.17
N GLN A 202 -25.90 3.18 -5.19
CA GLN A 202 -27.07 2.82 -4.38
C GLN A 202 -26.85 2.97 -2.87
N LEU A 203 -25.60 2.90 -2.39
CA LEU A 203 -25.28 3.16 -0.99
C LEU A 203 -25.56 4.63 -0.59
N ILE A 204 -25.63 5.53 -1.56
CA ILE A 204 -25.93 6.96 -1.37
C ILE A 204 -27.38 7.23 -1.81
N SER A 205 -28.32 6.62 -1.07
CA SER A 205 -29.77 6.76 -1.31
C SER A 205 -30.49 7.13 -0.02
N LEU A 206 -31.55 7.92 -0.14
CA LEU A 206 -32.48 8.18 0.96
C LEU A 206 -33.52 7.06 1.00
N TYR A 207 -33.70 6.49 2.18
CA TYR A 207 -34.72 5.49 2.45
C TYR A 207 -35.82 6.15 3.28
N TYR A 208 -37.05 6.13 2.78
CA TYR A 208 -38.19 6.59 3.54
C TYR A 208 -39.31 5.56 3.47
N LEU A 209 -40.11 5.51 4.54
CA LEU A 209 -41.24 4.60 4.65
C LEU A 209 -42.50 5.36 4.20
N ASP A 210 -43.19 4.83 3.20
CA ASP A 210 -44.51 5.30 2.79
C ASP A 210 -45.52 4.16 2.97
N GLY A 211 -46.44 4.34 3.90
CA GLY A 211 -47.34 3.27 4.35
C GLY A 211 -46.55 2.07 4.91
N ASN A 212 -46.57 0.96 4.17
CA ASN A 212 -45.94 -0.31 4.55
C ASN A 212 -44.82 -0.73 3.58
N THR A 213 -44.39 0.16 2.69
CA THR A 213 -43.34 -0.08 1.69
C THR A 213 -42.21 0.94 1.88
N TRP A 214 -40.97 0.47 1.94
CA TRP A 214 -39.82 1.37 1.88
C TRP A 214 -39.55 1.76 0.44
N HIS A 215 -39.41 3.05 0.21
CA HIS A 215 -39.00 3.61 -1.06
C HIS A 215 -37.55 4.08 -0.97
N THR A 216 -36.82 3.87 -2.05
CA THR A 216 -35.45 4.35 -2.21
C THR A 216 -35.43 5.48 -3.22
N VAL A 217 -34.88 6.61 -2.82
CA VAL A 217 -34.63 7.75 -3.72
C VAL A 217 -33.13 7.95 -3.81
N PRO A 218 -32.53 7.75 -5.00
CA PRO A 218 -31.13 8.07 -5.22
C PRO A 218 -30.89 9.54 -4.88
N ILE A 219 -29.90 9.82 -4.04
CA ILE A 219 -29.54 11.21 -3.70
C ILE A 219 -28.78 11.86 -4.87
N LEU A 220 -28.03 11.04 -5.61
CA LEU A 220 -27.25 11.47 -6.76
C LEU A 220 -28.12 11.47 -8.03
N SER A 221 -28.20 12.61 -8.70
CA SER A 221 -28.99 12.78 -9.93
C SER A 221 -28.26 12.28 -11.18
N ASP A 222 -28.98 12.03 -12.27
CA ASP A 222 -28.39 11.71 -13.57
C ASP A 222 -27.42 12.81 -14.06
N ALA A 223 -27.71 14.06 -13.72
CA ALA A 223 -26.83 15.19 -14.01
C ALA A 223 -25.48 15.07 -13.30
N PHE A 224 -25.46 14.57 -12.05
CA PHE A 224 -24.22 14.30 -11.32
C PHE A 224 -23.38 13.23 -12.05
N PHE A 225 -24.00 12.12 -12.47
CA PHE A 225 -23.29 11.04 -13.18
C PHE A 225 -22.73 11.47 -14.54
N ARG A 226 -23.32 12.49 -15.19
CA ARG A 226 -22.75 13.09 -16.41
C ARG A 226 -21.40 13.76 -16.16
N TRP A 227 -21.19 14.34 -14.98
CA TRP A 227 -19.92 14.97 -14.59
C TRP A 227 -18.94 14.02 -13.89
N LEU A 228 -19.40 12.84 -13.49
CA LEU A 228 -18.59 11.84 -12.79
C LEU A 228 -17.27 11.50 -13.50
N PRO A 229 -17.18 11.38 -14.85
CA PRO A 229 -15.90 11.13 -15.51
C PRO A 229 -14.87 12.24 -15.25
N LEU A 230 -15.29 13.51 -15.22
CA LEU A 230 -14.41 14.64 -14.93
C LEU A 230 -13.98 14.64 -13.46
N MET A 231 -14.90 14.32 -12.54
CA MET A 231 -14.57 14.17 -11.12
C MET A 231 -13.58 13.03 -10.87
N ASN A 232 -13.75 11.89 -11.56
CA ASN A 232 -12.79 10.79 -11.49
C ASN A 232 -11.39 11.22 -11.94
N VAL A 233 -11.27 12.01 -13.01
CA VAL A 233 -9.98 12.56 -13.42
C VAL A 233 -9.40 13.45 -12.33
N ALA A 234 -10.20 14.35 -11.74
CA ALA A 234 -9.75 15.22 -10.65
C ALA A 234 -9.29 14.43 -9.42
N TRP A 235 -10.04 13.41 -9.00
CA TRP A 235 -9.69 12.54 -7.87
C TRP A 235 -8.45 11.68 -8.14
N VAL A 236 -8.25 11.21 -9.38
CA VAL A 236 -7.00 10.53 -9.75
C VAL A 236 -5.82 11.49 -9.67
N VAL A 237 -5.97 12.73 -10.14
CA VAL A 237 -4.94 13.78 -10.01
C VAL A 237 -4.64 14.07 -8.53
N GLU A 238 -5.67 14.11 -7.67
CA GLU A 238 -5.51 14.26 -6.23
C GLU A 238 -4.73 13.10 -5.59
N ILE A 239 -5.02 11.85 -5.97
CA ILE A 239 -4.27 10.67 -5.51
C ILE A 239 -2.81 10.77 -5.94
N ILE A 240 -2.55 11.15 -7.20
CA ILE A 240 -1.20 11.32 -7.72
C ILE A 240 -0.47 12.43 -6.95
N ARG A 241 -1.11 13.58 -6.73
CA ARG A 241 -0.55 14.71 -5.95
C ARG A 241 -0.18 14.29 -4.54
N ASN A 242 -1.08 13.61 -3.84
CA ASN A 242 -0.82 13.12 -2.49
C ASN A 242 0.29 12.05 -2.48
N GLY A 243 0.36 11.20 -3.51
CA GLY A 243 1.48 10.29 -3.72
C GLY A 243 2.82 11.02 -3.94
N MET A 244 2.81 12.16 -4.63
CA MET A 244 4.00 13.02 -4.76
C MET A 244 4.40 13.68 -3.43
N LEU A 245 3.43 14.15 -2.63
CA LEU A 245 3.70 14.69 -1.29
C LEU A 245 4.34 13.65 -0.38
N LEU A 246 3.88 12.40 -0.43
CA LEU A 246 4.52 11.30 0.28
C LEU A 246 5.94 11.01 -0.23
N ARG A 247 6.28 11.44 -1.45
CA ARG A 247 7.61 11.27 -2.02
C ARG A 247 8.57 12.42 -1.72
N THR A 248 8.06 13.63 -1.48
CA THR A 248 8.90 14.82 -1.27
C THR A 248 8.98 15.25 0.18
N GLY A 249 8.06 14.84 1.04
CA GLY A 249 8.04 15.17 2.48
C GLY A 249 7.76 16.64 2.80
N GLU A 250 7.84 17.50 1.79
CA GLU A 250 7.64 18.95 1.83
C GLU A 250 6.65 19.39 0.75
N GLU A 251 5.92 20.48 1.02
CA GLU A 251 5.14 21.17 0.00
C GLU A 251 6.07 21.81 -1.04
N THR A 252 6.12 21.23 -2.23
CA THR A 252 6.83 21.81 -3.37
C THR A 252 5.92 22.79 -4.15
N LEU A 253 6.52 23.69 -4.94
CA LEU A 253 5.77 24.66 -5.77
C LEU A 253 4.73 24.01 -6.69
N SER A 254 4.98 22.81 -7.21
CA SER A 254 4.03 22.04 -8.04
C SER A 254 2.81 21.55 -7.25
N THR A 255 2.99 21.18 -5.97
CA THR A 255 1.88 20.81 -5.07
C THR A 255 1.07 22.02 -4.59
N ARG A 256 1.62 23.24 -4.65
CA ARG A 256 0.90 24.50 -4.35
C ARG A 256 0.05 25.02 -5.51
N LEU A 257 0.51 24.84 -6.75
CA LEU A 257 -0.24 25.28 -7.95
C LEU A 257 -1.52 24.47 -8.21
N THR A 258 -1.72 23.38 -7.48
CA THR A 258 -2.88 22.48 -7.57
C THR A 258 -3.78 22.53 -6.33
N SER A 259 -3.51 23.48 -5.41
CA SER A 259 -4.38 23.87 -4.28
C SER A 259 -5.46 24.85 -4.74
#